data_AF-A0A094PJP2-F1
#
_entry.id   AF-A0A094PJP2-F1
#
_cell.length_a   1.000
_cell.length_b   1.000
_cell.length_c   1.000
_cell.angle_alpha   90.00
_cell.angle_beta   90.00
_cell.angle_gamma   90.00
#
_symmetry.space_group_name_H-M   'P 1'
#
loop_
_entity.id
_entity.type
_entity.pdbx_description
1 polymer ?
#
loop_
_entity_poly.entity_id
_entity_poly.type
_entity_poly.pdbx_seq_one_letter_code
_entity_poly.pdbx_strand_id
1 'polypeptide(L)' 'MIVWKTHDPHPSEEIKKMLHTRLLEEATKVFAYEPYIDDNMRNIPDHYHAHARGRGLWFGQTPPRRDLNS' A
#
# COMPACT_ATOMS: atom_id res chain seq x y z
N MET A 1 -1.86 -3.51 2.00
CA MET A 1 -2.99 -2.58 1.77
C MET A 1 -3.11 -1.72 3.01
N ILE A 2 -3.46 -0.45 2.85
CA ILE A 2 -3.89 0.42 3.94
C ILE A 2 -5.29 0.93 3.60
N VAL A 3 -6.17 0.99 4.60
CA VAL A 3 -7.54 1.49 4.46
C VAL A 3 -7.69 2.66 5.40
N TRP A 4 -8.27 3.75 4.93
CA TRP A 4 -8.54 4.89 5.80
C TRP A 4 -9.69 4.53 6.75
N LYS A 5 -9.60 4.91 8.02
CA LYS A 5 -10.64 4.55 9.01
C LYS A 5 -12.00 5.19 8.69
N THR A 6 -12.00 6.40 8.15
CA THR A 6 -13.23 7.09 7.75
C THR A 6 -13.77 6.44 6.47
N HIS A 7 -15.07 6.13 6.45
CA HIS A 7 -15.76 5.62 5.27
C HIS A 7 -16.05 6.78 4.32
N ASP A 8 -15.01 7.20 3.59
CA ASP A 8 -15.07 8.24 2.57
C ASP A 8 -13.99 7.95 1.51
N PRO A 9 -14.26 8.15 0.20
CA PRO A 9 -13.30 7.88 -0.87
C PRO A 9 -12.32 9.04 -1.17
N HIS A 10 -12.51 10.21 -0.57
CA HIS A 10 -11.77 11.44 -0.81
C HIS A 10 -11.10 12.02 0.44
N PRO A 11 -10.14 11.30 1.06
CA PRO A 11 -9.28 11.89 2.09
C PRO A 11 -8.57 13.13 1.55
N SER A 12 -8.27 14.07 2.44
CA SER A 12 -7.39 15.19 2.11
C SER A 12 -6.02 14.69 1.66
N GLU A 13 -5.31 15.51 0.89
CA GLU A 13 -3.96 15.18 0.41
C GLU A 13 -2.97 14.92 1.56
N GLU A 14 -3.15 15.61 2.70
CA GLU A 14 -2.37 15.35 3.92
C GLU A 14 -2.60 13.94 4.45
N ILE A 15 -3.86 13.52 4.56
CA ILE A 15 -4.22 12.17 4.99
C ILE A 15 -3.70 11.13 4.01
N LYS A 16 -3.84 11.35 2.69
CA LYS A 16 -3.27 10.45 1.67
C LYS A 16 -1.77 10.30 1.86
N LYS A 17 -1.05 11.40 2.00
CA LYS A 17 0.41 11.40 2.21
C LYS A 17 0.80 10.61 3.45
N MET A 18 0.10 10.80 4.57
CA MET A 18 0.34 10.04 5.81
C MET A 18 0.12 8.54 5.60
N LEU A 19 -1.00 8.15 4.99
CA LEU A 19 -1.33 6.75 4.71
C LEU A 19 -0.31 6.10 3.76
N HIS A 20 0.08 6.81 2.71
CA HIS A 20 1.06 6.35 1.73
C HIS A 20 2.44 6.16 2.36
N THR A 21 2.88 7.13 3.16
CA THR A 21 4.16 7.08 3.87
C THR A 21 4.19 5.86 4.78
N ARG A 22 3.15 5.69 5.62
CA ARG A 22 3.03 4.55 6.53
C ARG A 22 3.04 3.22 5.79
N LEU A 23 2.32 3.12 4.67
CA LEU A 23 2.25 1.90 3.88
C LEU A 23 3.59 1.56 3.23
N LEU A 24 4.31 2.53 2.67
CA LEU A 24 5.63 2.33 2.09
C LEU A 24 6.67 1.92 3.13
N GLU A 25 6.66 2.53 4.32
CA GLU A 25 7.54 2.16 5.43
C GLU A 25 7.38 0.68 5.80
N GLU A 26 6.15 0.23 6.00
CA GLU A 26 5.88 -1.16 6.40
C GLU A 26 6.15 -2.15 5.28
N ALA A 27 5.78 -1.81 4.03
CA ALA A 27 6.08 -2.65 2.88
C ALA A 27 7.60 -2.82 2.70
N THR A 28 8.36 -1.73 2.85
CA THR A 28 9.82 -1.75 2.79
C THR A 28 10.40 -2.61 3.91
N LYS A 29 9.91 -2.50 5.15
CA LYS A 29 10.40 -3.33 6.26
C LYS A 29 10.16 -4.83 6.04
N VAL A 30 8.99 -5.19 5.51
CA VAL A 30 8.53 -6.59 5.46
C VAL A 30 9.00 -7.33 4.21
N PHE A 31 9.26 -6.63 3.10
CA PHE A 31 9.50 -7.28 1.82
C PHE A 31 10.76 -6.82 1.10
N ALA A 32 11.37 -7.74 0.35
CA ALA A 32 12.60 -7.51 -0.40
C ALA A 32 12.31 -7.02 -1.83
N TYR A 33 11.62 -5.89 -1.95
CA TYR A 33 11.38 -5.20 -3.23
C TYR A 33 11.27 -3.68 -3.04
N GLU A 34 11.22 -2.94 -4.14
CA GLU A 34 10.95 -1.49 -4.14
C GLU A 34 9.43 -1.23 -4.30
N PRO A 35 8.72 -0.85 -3.21
CA PRO A 35 7.28 -0.61 -3.29
C PRO A 35 6.92 0.71 -3.96
N TYR A 36 5.81 0.69 -4.68
CA TYR A 36 5.09 1.88 -5.13
C TYR A 36 3.62 1.81 -4.67
N ILE A 37 2.97 2.97 -4.58
CA ILE A 37 1.56 3.09 -4.21
C ILE A 37 0.68 2.92 -5.46
N ASP A 38 -0.29 2.00 -5.39
CA ASP A 38 -1.49 2.03 -6.23
C ASP A 38 -2.70 2.39 -5.36
N ASP A 39 -3.25 3.57 -5.58
CA ASP A 39 -4.47 4.06 -4.94
C ASP A 39 -5.70 4.00 -5.87
N ASN A 40 -5.60 3.29 -7.00
CA ASN A 40 -6.75 3.05 -7.87
C ASN A 40 -7.72 2.03 -7.24
N MET A 41 -8.83 2.56 -6.70
CA MET A 41 -9.90 1.85 -6.00
C MET A 41 -10.88 1.17 -6.97
N ARG A 42 -10.53 -0.03 -7.46
CA ARG A 42 -11.35 -0.74 -8.47
C ARG A 42 -12.59 -1.44 -7.89
N ASN A 43 -12.46 -2.10 -6.74
CA ASN A 43 -13.49 -2.99 -6.21
C ASN A 43 -14.36 -2.38 -5.10
N ILE A 44 -13.85 -1.38 -4.38
CA ILE A 44 -14.53 -0.70 -3.27
C ILE A 44 -14.32 0.81 -3.46
N PRO A 45 -15.01 1.42 -4.45
CA PRO A 45 -14.76 2.81 -4.84
C PRO A 45 -15.30 3.85 -3.85
N ASP A 46 -16.13 3.44 -2.88
CA ASP A 46 -16.75 4.28 -1.86
C ASP A 46 -15.92 4.42 -0.58
N HIS A 47 -14.82 3.65 -0.44
CA HIS A 47 -13.97 3.67 0.74
C HIS A 47 -12.48 3.72 0.37
N TYR A 48 -11.81 4.79 0.79
CA TYR A 48 -10.40 4.98 0.48
C TYR A 48 -9.49 3.86 0.97
N HIS A 49 -8.80 3.23 0.02
CA HIS A 49 -7.75 2.26 0.27
C HIS A 49 -6.64 2.35 -0.77
N ALA A 50 -5.43 1.96 -0.38
CA ALA A 50 -4.27 1.91 -1.24
C ALA A 50 -3.46 0.62 -1.04
N HIS A 51 -2.74 0.21 -2.08
CA HIS A 51 -1.89 -0.97 -2.09
C HIS A 51 -0.44 -0.59 -2.31
N ALA A 52 0.47 -1.23 -1.56
CA ALA A 52 1.87 -1.28 -1.94
C ALA A 52 2.06 -2.43 -2.93
N ARG A 53 2.60 -2.13 -4.11
CA ARG A 53 2.94 -3.13 -5.13
C ARG A 53 4.42 -3.05 -5.45
N GLY A 54 5.02 -4.16 -5.87
CA GLY A 54 6.42 -4.16 -6.31
C GLY A 54 6.57 -3.78 -7.76
N ARG A 55 7.52 -2.88 -8.06
CA ARG A 55 7.94 -2.65 -9.45
C ARG A 55 8.51 -3.95 -10.01
N GLY A 56 8.10 -4.31 -11.24
CA GLY A 56 8.58 -5.51 -11.92
C GLY A 56 7.96 -6.83 -11.44
N LEU A 57 7.08 -6.83 -10.42
CA LEU A 57 6.28 -7.99 -10.06
C LEU A 57 4.97 -8.00 -10.85
N TRP A 58 4.62 -9.15 -11.43
CA TRP A 58 3.33 -9.32 -12.09
C TRP A 58 2.18 -9.31 -11.08
N PHE A 59 0.99 -8.92 -11.52
CA PHE A 59 -0.22 -8.98 -10.70
C PHE A 59 -0.42 -10.38 -10.10
N GLY A 60 -0.52 -10.46 -8.78
CA GLY A 60 -0.73 -11.71 -8.05
C GLY A 60 0.54 -12.44 -7.60
N GLN A 61 1.72 -11.99 -7.99
CA GLN A 61 2.96 -12.55 -7.43
C GLN A 61 3.18 -12.03 -6.01
N THR A 62 3.38 -12.95 -5.07
CA THR A 62 3.77 -12.60 -3.70
C THR A 62 5.21 -12.12 -3.71
N PRO A 63 5.49 -10.89 -3.25
CA PRO A 63 6.87 -10.44 -3.12
C PRO A 63 7.61 -11.29 -2.09
N PRO A 64 8.92 -11.55 -2.29
CA PRO A 64 9.74 -12.22 -1.29
C PRO A 64 9.70 -11.40 0.02
N ARG A 65 9.36 -12.07 1.13
CA ARG A 65 9.45 -11.45 2.45
C ARG A 65 10.92 -11.34 2.84
N ARG A 66 11.28 -10.27 3.55
CA ARG A 66 12.55 -10.24 4.27
C ARG A 66 12.45 -11.25 5.41
N ASP A 67 13.43 -12.12 5.47
CA ASP A 67 13.72 -13.04 6.55
C ASP A 67 13.90 -12.21 7.84
N LEU A 68 12.94 -12.32 8.77
CA LEU A 68 12.94 -11.59 10.04
C LEU A 68 13.81 -12.27 11.12
N ASN A 69 14.67 -13.22 10.73
CA ASN A 69 15.61 -13.88 11.63
C ASN A 69 17.03 -13.39 11.33
N SER A 70 17.45 -12.33 12.03
CA SER A 70 18.86 -11.96 12.25
C SER A 70 19.00 -11.45 13.66
#